data_AF-A0A3R6WNF2-F1
#
_entry.id   AF-A0A3R6WNF2-F1
#
_cell.length_a   1.000
_cell.length_b   1.000
_cell.length_c   1.000
_cell.angle_alpha   90.00
_cell.angle_beta   90.00
_cell.angle_gamma   90.00
#
_symmetry.space_group_name_H-M   'P 1'
#
loop_
_entity.id
_entity.type
_entity.pdbx_description
1 polymer ?
#
loop_
_entity_poly.entity_id
_entity_poly.type
_entity_poly.pdbx_seq_one_letter_code
_entity_poly.pdbx_strand_id
1 'polypeptide(L)'
;MANDKKMVEAITSMDEDFAQWYTDVVLKAGLIAYTNVKGCMAIKPAGYAIWELIQKQLDERFKATGVENVYMPMLIPESLLEKEKDHVEGFAPEVAWVTYGGLNPLTERMCVRPTSETLFCDFYKNDIQSYRDLPRVYNQWCSVMRWEKETRPFLRSREFLWQEGHTAHATAEEAEARTIQMLNLYADFCEDVLAMPVIRGQKTEKEKFAGAEATYTIEALMHDGKALQSGTSHNFGDGFAKAFGIQFTDKDNKLKYVHQTSWGMTTRLIGAIIMVHGDNSGLVLPPKVAPTQVMIIPIMQKKAGVLEKAAELREKLGAFRVKVDDSDKSPGWKFSEQEMRGIPIRVEIGPKDIEANQAVLVRRDTREKITVSLDEIDTKVGELLETIQKDMFERAKAHRDSHTHAALNWDEFKNIIDNEQGFVKAMWCGETACEEAIKDETGASTRCMPFAQEHLSDVCVHCGKPAKKMVYFGRAY
;
A
#
# COMPACT_ATOMS: atom_id res chain seq x y z
N MET A 1 -11.01 11.20 -34.78
CA MET A 1 -9.91 11.80 -33.98
C MET A 1 -10.33 13.22 -33.63
N ALA A 2 -11.13 13.37 -32.58
CA ALA A 2 -11.50 14.68 -32.06
C ALA A 2 -10.42 15.06 -31.03
N ASN A 3 -9.86 16.27 -31.17
CA ASN A 3 -8.78 16.83 -30.36
C ASN A 3 -8.86 16.45 -28.87
N ASP A 4 -7.93 15.62 -28.40
CA ASP A 4 -7.57 15.47 -26.99
C ASP A 4 -6.93 16.77 -26.49
N LYS A 5 -7.77 17.78 -26.26
CA LYS A 5 -7.34 19.00 -25.59
C LYS A 5 -7.17 18.64 -24.11
N LYS A 6 -5.92 18.50 -23.66
CA LYS A 6 -5.52 18.18 -22.29
C LYS A 6 -6.33 19.01 -21.28
N MET A 7 -7.28 18.38 -20.58
CA MET A 7 -8.22 19.09 -19.68
C MET A 7 -7.55 19.60 -18.40
N VAL A 8 -6.42 19.02 -18.02
CA VAL A 8 -5.56 19.51 -16.94
C VAL A 8 -4.14 19.72 -17.47
N GLU A 9 -3.83 20.96 -17.83
CA GLU A 9 -2.51 21.33 -18.36
C GLU A 9 -1.39 21.28 -17.30
N ALA A 10 -1.76 21.13 -16.02
CA ALA A 10 -0.86 21.26 -14.88
C ALA A 10 -0.02 20.03 -14.52
N ILE A 11 -0.18 18.90 -15.22
CA ILE A 11 0.57 17.66 -14.99
C ILE A 11 1.19 17.12 -16.28
N THR A 12 2.35 16.49 -16.20
CA THR A 12 3.03 15.81 -17.32
C THR A 12 2.24 14.57 -17.77
N SER A 13 2.35 14.16 -19.04
CA SER A 13 1.70 12.92 -19.51
C SER A 13 2.42 11.68 -18.97
N MET A 14 1.68 10.63 -18.62
CA MET A 14 2.26 9.35 -18.18
C MET A 14 3.19 8.74 -19.25
N ASP A 15 2.84 8.89 -20.52
CA ASP A 15 3.63 8.38 -21.65
C ASP A 15 4.90 9.20 -21.93
N GLU A 16 4.96 10.44 -21.44
CA GLU A 16 6.09 11.34 -21.64
C GLU A 16 7.14 11.18 -20.54
N ASP A 17 6.71 11.27 -19.27
CA ASP A 17 7.55 11.05 -18.10
C ASP A 17 6.68 10.63 -16.91
N PHE A 18 6.62 9.32 -16.68
CA PHE A 18 5.84 8.75 -15.57
C PHE A 18 6.31 9.22 -14.19
N ALA A 19 7.62 9.45 -14.02
CA ALA A 19 8.18 9.90 -12.75
C ALA A 19 7.78 11.35 -12.45
N GLN A 20 7.80 12.20 -13.47
CA GLN A 20 7.34 13.58 -13.36
C GLN A 20 5.81 13.64 -13.20
N TRP A 21 5.05 12.84 -13.96
CA TRP A 21 3.59 12.71 -13.78
C TRP A 21 3.24 12.38 -12.32
N TYR A 22 3.90 11.37 -11.73
CA TYR A 22 3.64 10.98 -10.34
C TYR A 22 3.89 12.14 -9.37
N THR A 23 5.01 12.85 -9.56
CA THR A 23 5.39 14.02 -8.75
C THR A 23 4.39 15.16 -8.90
N ASP A 24 3.96 15.44 -10.14
CA ASP A 24 2.96 16.45 -10.42
C ASP A 24 1.63 16.10 -9.74
N VAL A 25 1.17 14.86 -9.83
CA VAL A 25 -0.09 14.42 -9.23
C VAL A 25 -0.07 14.56 -7.70
N VAL A 26 0.97 14.07 -7.00
CA VAL A 26 1.02 14.16 -5.53
C VAL A 26 1.02 15.61 -5.02
N LEU A 27 1.62 16.54 -5.78
CA LEU A 27 1.68 17.96 -5.44
C LEU A 27 0.40 18.72 -5.83
N LYS A 28 -0.06 18.57 -7.08
CA LYS A 28 -1.19 19.31 -7.65
C LYS A 28 -2.53 18.85 -7.09
N ALA A 29 -2.67 17.57 -6.75
CA ALA A 29 -3.82 17.09 -6.00
C ALA A 29 -3.78 17.48 -4.50
N GLY A 30 -2.68 18.09 -4.06
CA GLY A 30 -2.52 18.60 -2.70
C GLY A 30 -2.39 17.52 -1.65
N LEU A 31 -1.82 16.36 -1.99
CA LEU A 31 -1.61 15.25 -1.06
C LEU A 31 -0.42 15.49 -0.13
N ILE A 32 0.65 16.12 -0.63
CA ILE A 32 1.87 16.39 0.14
C ILE A 32 2.42 17.79 -0.12
N ALA A 33 3.35 18.20 0.73
CA ALA A 33 4.30 19.27 0.47
C ALA A 33 5.72 18.78 0.80
N TYR A 34 6.71 19.21 0.02
CA TYR A 34 8.11 18.97 0.38
C TYR A 34 8.49 19.78 1.62
N THR A 35 9.34 19.18 2.45
CA THR A 35 9.88 19.82 3.66
C THR A 35 11.34 20.20 3.45
N ASN A 36 11.88 21.00 4.37
CA ASN A 36 13.32 21.29 4.41
C ASN A 36 14.16 20.08 4.87
N VAL A 37 13.53 19.00 5.33
CA VAL A 37 14.20 17.75 5.69
C VAL A 37 14.22 16.84 4.47
N LYS A 38 15.41 16.68 3.86
CA LYS A 38 15.58 15.84 2.67
C LYS A 38 15.02 14.44 2.92
N GLY A 39 14.14 14.00 2.01
CA GLY A 39 13.53 12.67 2.06
C GLY A 39 12.30 12.56 2.96
N CYS A 40 11.89 13.63 3.65
CA CYS A 40 10.65 13.69 4.41
C CYS A 40 9.61 14.58 3.71
N MET A 41 8.34 14.21 3.88
CA MET A 41 7.20 14.91 3.29
C MET A 41 6.22 15.33 4.38
N ALA A 42 5.63 16.52 4.24
CA ALA A 42 4.45 16.90 5.01
C ALA A 42 3.23 16.33 4.30
N ILE A 43 2.53 15.38 4.92
CA ILE A 43 1.29 14.82 4.38
C ILE A 43 0.17 15.83 4.66
N LYS A 44 -0.39 16.41 3.61
CA LYS A 44 -1.46 17.41 3.70
C LYS A 44 -2.80 16.73 4.03
N PRO A 45 -3.84 17.49 4.45
CA PRO A 45 -5.12 16.90 4.87
C PRO A 45 -5.74 15.93 3.86
N ALA A 46 -5.62 16.17 2.55
CA ALA A 46 -6.13 15.25 1.53
C ALA A 46 -5.39 13.92 1.50
N GLY A 47 -4.05 13.93 1.58
CA GLY A 47 -3.25 12.71 1.64
C GLY A 47 -3.41 11.98 2.97
N TYR A 48 -3.48 12.72 4.08
CA TYR A 48 -3.62 12.14 5.40
C TYR A 48 -5.00 11.51 5.60
N ALA A 49 -6.06 12.11 5.05
CA ALA A 49 -7.40 11.52 5.08
C ALA A 49 -7.49 10.18 4.33
N ILE A 50 -6.70 9.98 3.27
CA ILE A 50 -6.59 8.67 2.61
C ILE A 50 -5.95 7.66 3.58
N TRP A 51 -4.87 8.07 4.27
CA TRP A 51 -4.22 7.24 5.28
C TRP A 51 -5.16 6.89 6.45
N GLU A 52 -5.94 7.85 6.95
CA GLU A 52 -6.92 7.62 8.02
C GLU A 52 -8.00 6.60 7.61
N LEU A 53 -8.44 6.62 6.34
CA LEU A 53 -9.40 5.65 5.82
C LEU A 53 -8.78 4.26 5.65
N ILE A 54 -7.53 4.18 5.19
CA ILE A 54 -6.75 2.92 5.14
C ILE A 54 -6.60 2.36 6.56
N GLN A 55 -6.15 3.20 7.49
CA GLN A 55 -5.95 2.85 8.89
C GLN A 55 -7.23 2.33 9.51
N LYS A 56 -8.35 3.06 9.38
CA LYS A 56 -9.64 2.67 9.95
C LYS A 56 -10.06 1.26 9.48
N GLN A 57 -9.99 1.01 8.18
CA GLN A 57 -10.41 -0.26 7.57
C GLN A 57 -9.50 -1.42 7.97
N LEU A 58 -8.17 -1.22 7.97
CA LEU A 58 -7.22 -2.23 8.40
C LEU A 58 -7.36 -2.52 9.90
N ASP A 59 -7.48 -1.50 10.74
CA ASP A 59 -7.61 -1.64 12.19
C ASP A 59 -8.88 -2.42 12.58
N GLU A 60 -10.00 -2.17 11.89
CA GLU A 60 -11.24 -2.95 12.04
C GLU A 60 -11.03 -4.43 11.69
N ARG A 61 -10.37 -4.71 10.56
CA ARG A 61 -10.04 -6.08 10.13
C ARG A 61 -9.08 -6.78 11.09
N PHE A 62 -8.08 -6.08 11.60
CA PHE A 62 -7.16 -6.62 12.61
C PHE A 62 -7.90 -7.00 13.88
N LYS A 63 -8.73 -6.09 14.42
CA LYS A 63 -9.52 -6.35 15.64
C LYS A 63 -10.47 -7.54 15.46
N ALA A 64 -11.07 -7.70 14.28
CA ALA A 64 -11.90 -8.87 13.97
C ALA A 64 -11.13 -10.21 14.04
N THR A 65 -9.79 -10.19 13.97
CA THR A 65 -8.91 -11.36 14.09
C THR A 65 -8.20 -11.49 15.44
N GLY A 66 -8.65 -10.72 16.44
CA GLY A 66 -8.14 -10.75 17.82
C GLY A 66 -6.86 -9.95 18.04
N VAL A 67 -6.52 -9.01 17.15
CA VAL A 67 -5.36 -8.13 17.30
C VAL A 67 -5.68 -6.98 18.24
N GLU A 68 -4.76 -6.66 19.15
CA GLU A 68 -4.86 -5.53 20.08
C GLU A 68 -3.80 -4.46 19.79
N ASN A 69 -4.18 -3.19 19.84
CA ASN A 69 -3.23 -2.11 19.62
C ASN A 69 -2.40 -1.81 20.87
N VAL A 70 -1.11 -1.64 20.68
CA VAL A 70 -0.10 -1.21 21.66
C VAL A 70 0.73 -0.07 21.07
N TYR A 71 1.54 0.59 21.90
CA TYR A 71 2.47 1.61 21.42
C TYR A 71 3.84 1.46 22.07
N MET A 72 4.84 1.13 21.26
CA MET A 72 6.25 1.09 21.67
C MET A 72 6.91 2.46 21.49
N PRO A 73 7.94 2.78 22.29
CA PRO A 73 8.69 4.03 22.16
C PRO A 73 9.40 4.13 20.79
N MET A 74 9.70 5.37 20.39
CA MET A 74 10.39 5.65 19.12
C MET A 74 11.89 5.30 19.16
N LEU A 75 12.51 5.38 20.34
CA LEU A 75 13.95 5.22 20.52
C LEU A 75 14.28 3.80 20.98
N ILE A 76 15.30 3.21 20.35
CA ILE A 76 15.85 1.89 20.66
C ILE A 76 17.29 2.07 21.16
N PRO A 77 17.65 1.62 22.37
CA PRO A 77 19.03 1.62 22.82
C PRO A 77 19.93 0.80 21.88
N GLU A 78 21.15 1.28 21.63
CA GLU A 78 22.15 0.59 20.80
C GLU A 78 22.39 -0.85 21.27
N SER A 79 22.55 -1.05 22.58
CA SER A 79 22.71 -2.37 23.22
C SER A 79 21.53 -3.30 23.00
N LEU A 80 20.32 -2.78 22.80
CA LEU A 80 19.15 -3.58 22.51
C LEU A 80 19.10 -3.98 21.04
N LEU A 81 19.44 -3.06 20.15
CA LEU A 81 19.54 -3.31 18.72
C LEU A 81 20.60 -4.38 18.42
N GLU A 82 21.77 -4.30 19.06
CA GLU A 82 22.91 -5.21 18.88
C GLU A 82 22.67 -6.67 19.34
N LYS A 83 21.57 -6.96 20.03
CA LYS A 83 21.22 -8.34 20.43
C LYS A 83 20.90 -9.25 19.26
N GLU A 84 20.52 -8.68 18.11
CA GLU A 84 20.29 -9.43 16.87
C GLU A 84 21.22 -8.85 15.78
N LYS A 85 22.33 -9.55 15.53
CA LYS A 85 23.37 -9.11 14.59
C LYS A 85 22.97 -9.19 13.13
N ASP A 86 22.22 -10.21 12.71
CA ASP A 86 21.79 -10.40 11.33
C ASP A 86 20.78 -9.29 10.92
N HIS A 87 19.91 -8.91 11.84
CA HIS A 87 18.99 -7.78 11.75
C HIS A 87 19.75 -6.46 11.75
N VAL A 88 20.73 -6.29 12.64
CA VAL A 88 21.60 -5.09 12.66
C VAL A 88 22.33 -4.93 11.34
N GLU A 89 22.92 -5.98 10.77
CA GLU A 89 23.64 -5.90 9.49
C GLU A 89 22.73 -5.45 8.34
N GLY A 90 21.46 -5.88 8.34
CA GLY A 90 20.47 -5.46 7.35
C GLY A 90 20.06 -3.99 7.46
N PHE A 91 20.02 -3.40 8.67
CA PHE A 91 19.53 -2.04 8.90
C PHE A 91 20.63 -1.01 9.22
N ALA A 92 21.84 -1.43 9.57
CA ALA A 92 22.94 -0.58 10.01
C ALA A 92 23.25 0.60 9.06
N PRO A 93 23.16 0.45 7.71
CA PRO A 93 23.36 1.58 6.80
C PRO A 93 22.26 2.65 6.86
N GLU A 94 21.09 2.32 7.39
CA GLU A 94 19.85 3.12 7.28
C GLU A 94 19.37 3.70 8.62
N VAL A 95 20.07 3.45 9.72
CA VAL A 95 19.65 3.92 11.05
C VAL A 95 20.03 5.38 11.32
N ALA A 96 19.07 6.15 11.84
CA ALA A 96 19.34 7.48 12.39
C ALA A 96 19.64 7.37 13.89
N TRP A 97 20.71 8.04 14.33
CA TRP A 97 21.18 8.00 15.72
C TRP A 97 20.94 9.32 16.44
N VAL A 98 20.39 9.22 17.64
CA VAL A 98 20.35 10.28 18.64
C VAL A 98 21.51 10.08 19.60
N THR A 99 22.41 11.07 19.67
CA THR A 99 23.61 11.03 20.50
C THR A 99 23.65 12.12 21.58
N TYR A 100 22.72 13.06 21.54
CA TYR A 100 22.58 14.14 22.52
C TYR A 100 21.14 14.21 23.04
N GLY A 101 21.00 14.41 24.35
CA GLY A 101 19.75 14.76 25.03
C GLY A 101 19.82 16.20 25.51
N GLY A 102 19.06 17.10 24.89
CA GLY A 102 19.25 18.53 25.09
C GLY A 102 20.65 18.95 24.63
N LEU A 103 21.49 19.44 25.54
CA LEU A 103 22.86 19.88 25.25
C LEU A 103 23.94 18.87 25.68
N ASN A 104 23.56 17.76 26.32
CA ASN A 104 24.52 16.80 26.88
C ASN A 104 24.60 15.53 26.01
N PRO A 105 25.81 14.98 25.78
CA PRO A 105 25.96 13.67 25.18
C PRO A 105 25.23 12.60 26.00
N LEU A 106 24.57 11.66 25.32
CA LEU A 106 23.97 10.50 25.96
C LEU A 106 25.06 9.50 26.39
N THR A 107 24.80 8.75 27.46
CA THR A 107 25.67 7.65 27.92
C THR A 107 25.71 6.50 26.93
N GLU A 108 24.63 6.33 26.17
CA GLU A 108 24.45 5.34 25.12
C GLU A 108 23.69 5.99 23.97
N ARG A 109 24.05 5.67 22.73
CA ARG A 109 23.34 6.20 21.56
C ARG A 109 21.99 5.51 21.43
N MET A 110 21.00 6.25 20.97
CA MET A 110 19.64 5.74 20.76
C MET A 110 19.32 5.77 19.27
N CYS A 111 18.93 4.64 18.70
CA CYS A 111 18.46 4.54 17.34
C CYS A 111 17.01 5.04 17.25
N VAL A 112 16.68 5.86 16.26
CA VAL A 112 15.28 6.10 15.87
C VAL A 112 14.80 4.86 15.12
N ARG A 113 13.76 4.19 15.61
CA ARG A 113 13.31 2.89 15.08
C ARG A 113 13.21 2.86 13.54
N PRO A 114 13.98 1.97 12.86
CA PRO A 114 13.70 1.61 11.47
C PRO A 114 12.57 0.58 11.36
N THR A 115 12.35 -0.13 12.48
CA THR A 115 11.34 -1.15 12.78
C THR A 115 11.42 -1.48 14.28
N SER A 116 10.42 -2.14 14.87
CA SER A 116 10.32 -2.29 16.34
C SER A 116 10.52 -3.72 16.87
N GLU A 117 11.04 -4.69 16.09
CA GLU A 117 11.18 -6.10 16.50
C GLU A 117 11.93 -6.23 17.84
N THR A 118 13.04 -5.53 18.01
CA THR A 118 13.86 -5.61 19.24
C THR A 118 13.13 -5.04 20.46
N LEU A 119 12.31 -4.00 20.29
CA LEU A 119 11.44 -3.45 21.35
C LEU A 119 10.35 -4.45 21.73
N PHE A 120 9.71 -5.07 20.75
CA PHE A 120 8.69 -6.10 21.00
C PHE A 120 9.30 -7.33 21.68
N CYS A 121 10.49 -7.75 21.29
CA CYS A 121 11.18 -8.87 21.92
C CYS A 121 11.51 -8.59 23.40
N ASP A 122 12.00 -7.39 23.71
CA ASP A 122 12.26 -6.97 25.09
C ASP A 122 10.97 -6.88 25.93
N PHE A 123 9.90 -6.38 25.31
CA PHE A 123 8.57 -6.32 25.92
C PHE A 123 8.02 -7.73 26.23
N TYR A 124 8.00 -8.62 25.23
CA TYR A 124 7.49 -9.98 25.36
C TYR A 124 8.25 -10.81 26.38
N LYS A 125 9.58 -10.62 26.50
CA LYS A 125 10.39 -11.31 27.50
C LYS A 125 9.84 -11.14 28.92
N ASN A 126 9.29 -9.98 29.24
CA ASN A 126 8.75 -9.68 30.57
C ASN A 126 7.25 -10.00 30.68
N ASP A 127 6.54 -9.96 29.55
CA ASP A 127 5.08 -10.12 29.48
C ASP A 127 4.61 -11.59 29.35
N ILE A 128 5.49 -12.49 28.90
CA ILE A 128 5.15 -13.89 28.64
C ILE A 128 5.87 -14.79 29.64
N GLN A 129 5.11 -15.61 30.39
CA GLN A 129 5.66 -16.55 31.38
C GLN A 129 5.06 -17.95 31.27
N SER A 130 3.80 -18.05 30.85
CA SER A 130 3.04 -19.31 30.76
C SER A 130 2.35 -19.44 29.42
N TYR A 131 2.01 -20.67 29.01
CA TYR A 131 1.17 -20.93 27.84
C TYR A 131 -0.19 -20.21 27.89
N ARG A 132 -0.64 -19.77 29.08
CA ARG A 132 -1.88 -19.01 29.29
C ARG A 132 -1.79 -17.57 28.81
N ASP A 133 -0.59 -17.04 28.65
CA ASP A 133 -0.34 -15.70 28.13
C ASP A 133 -0.37 -15.68 26.60
N LEU A 134 -0.35 -16.85 25.96
CA LEU A 134 -0.26 -17.01 24.52
C LEU A 134 -1.63 -17.35 23.90
N PRO A 135 -1.89 -16.90 22.65
CA PRO A 135 -1.01 -16.06 21.84
C PRO A 135 -1.05 -14.59 22.28
N ARG A 136 0.08 -13.89 22.15
CA ARG A 136 0.12 -12.42 22.18
C ARG A 136 0.00 -11.92 20.75
N VAL A 137 -0.98 -11.06 20.49
CA VAL A 137 -1.30 -10.59 19.13
C VAL A 137 -1.42 -9.06 19.16
N TYR A 138 -0.30 -8.38 18.92
CA TYR A 138 -0.23 -6.94 19.06
C TYR A 138 0.02 -6.22 17.75
N ASN A 139 -0.40 -4.97 17.72
CA ASN A 139 -0.24 -4.07 16.59
C ASN A 139 0.11 -2.67 17.04
N GLN A 140 0.89 -1.92 16.26
CA GLN A 140 1.03 -0.48 16.47
C GLN A 140 0.94 0.31 15.16
N TRP A 141 0.34 1.50 15.27
CA TRP A 141 0.32 2.52 14.23
C TRP A 141 1.30 3.62 14.59
N CYS A 142 2.30 3.85 13.76
CA CYS A 142 3.35 4.82 14.07
C CYS A 142 4.14 5.28 12.85
N SER A 143 5.11 6.18 13.05
CA SER A 143 6.18 6.43 12.07
C SER A 143 7.45 5.65 12.40
N VAL A 144 8.23 5.38 11.34
CA VAL A 144 9.59 4.85 11.40
C VAL A 144 10.53 5.68 10.54
N MET A 145 11.84 5.56 10.80
CA MET A 145 12.88 6.28 10.07
C MET A 145 13.87 5.30 9.43
N ARG A 146 14.06 5.41 8.11
CA ARG A 146 15.10 4.71 7.34
C ARG A 146 15.86 5.72 6.49
N TRP A 147 17.18 5.75 6.57
CA TRP A 147 18.03 6.78 5.94
C TRP A 147 18.29 6.51 4.46
N GLU A 148 17.19 6.40 3.71
CA GLU A 148 17.15 6.09 2.29
C GLU A 148 17.95 7.12 1.46
N LYS A 149 18.69 6.60 0.46
CA LYS A 149 19.53 7.41 -0.44
C LYS A 149 18.71 8.17 -1.47
N GLU A 150 17.75 7.46 -2.07
CA GLU A 150 16.81 7.98 -3.07
C GLU A 150 15.40 7.96 -2.49
N THR A 151 14.65 9.03 -2.71
CA THR A 151 13.32 9.17 -2.11
C THR A 151 12.28 9.62 -3.12
N ARG A 152 11.10 9.02 -3.06
CA ARG A 152 9.91 9.37 -3.83
C ARG A 152 8.72 9.43 -2.86
N PRO A 153 7.92 10.51 -2.85
CA PRO A 153 6.79 10.65 -1.93
C PRO A 153 5.93 9.39 -1.87
N PHE A 154 5.53 8.97 -0.66
CA PHE A 154 4.82 7.72 -0.36
C PHE A 154 5.57 6.42 -0.65
N LEU A 155 6.21 6.26 -1.81
CA LEU A 155 6.86 5.01 -2.21
C LEU A 155 8.09 4.69 -1.37
N ARG A 156 8.92 5.71 -1.15
CA ARG A 156 10.20 5.60 -0.44
C ARG A 156 10.54 6.95 0.15
N SER A 157 10.22 7.15 1.42
CA SER A 157 10.60 8.34 2.18
C SER A 157 11.44 7.93 3.38
N ARG A 158 12.20 8.86 3.93
CA ARG A 158 13.02 8.57 5.10
C ARG A 158 12.18 8.40 6.35
N GLU A 159 11.19 9.26 6.54
CA GLU A 159 10.12 9.05 7.51
C GLU A 159 8.87 8.60 6.76
N PHE A 160 8.21 7.56 7.24
CA PHE A 160 6.91 7.14 6.73
C PHE A 160 6.03 6.62 7.86
N LEU A 161 4.71 6.75 7.65
CA LEU A 161 3.71 6.17 8.54
C LEU A 161 3.47 4.74 8.10
N TRP A 162 3.29 3.87 9.10
CA TRP A 162 2.97 2.48 8.86
C TRP A 162 2.16 1.88 10.00
N GLN A 163 1.76 0.66 9.75
CA GLN A 163 1.38 -0.28 10.78
C GLN A 163 2.39 -1.43 10.80
N GLU A 164 2.74 -1.86 12.01
CA GLU A 164 3.51 -3.07 12.25
C GLU A 164 2.83 -3.94 13.31
N GLY A 165 2.55 -5.19 12.95
CA GLY A 165 1.99 -6.20 13.82
C GLY A 165 3.09 -7.13 14.28
N HIS A 166 3.01 -7.57 15.52
CA HIS A 166 3.97 -8.49 16.14
C HIS A 166 3.19 -9.50 16.98
N THR A 167 3.55 -10.77 16.86
CA THR A 167 2.94 -11.83 17.68
C THR A 167 3.96 -12.74 18.32
N ALA A 168 3.51 -13.42 19.37
CA ALA A 168 4.17 -14.58 19.96
C ALA A 168 3.15 -15.72 20.14
N HIS A 169 3.55 -16.92 19.74
CA HIS A 169 2.73 -18.13 19.69
C HIS A 169 3.41 -19.29 20.43
N ALA A 170 2.62 -20.26 20.86
CA ALA A 170 3.14 -21.43 21.57
C ALA A 170 3.76 -22.46 20.62
N THR A 171 3.36 -22.45 19.34
CA THR A 171 3.74 -23.46 18.34
C THR A 171 4.07 -22.83 17.00
N ALA A 172 4.89 -23.52 16.21
CA ALA A 172 5.26 -23.10 14.85
C ALA A 172 4.04 -23.08 13.93
N GLU A 173 3.11 -24.02 14.11
CA GLU A 173 1.88 -24.13 13.32
C GLU A 173 0.96 -22.93 13.53
N GLU A 174 0.81 -22.46 14.78
CA GLU A 174 0.05 -21.24 15.10
C GLU A 174 0.68 -19.99 14.50
N ALA A 175 2.02 -19.89 14.54
CA ALA A 175 2.75 -18.77 13.94
C ALA A 175 2.57 -18.75 12.42
N GLU A 176 2.78 -19.88 11.74
CA GLU A 176 2.58 -19.99 10.29
C GLU A 176 1.13 -19.65 9.89
N ALA A 177 0.14 -20.18 10.62
CA ALA A 177 -1.26 -19.87 10.37
C ALA A 177 -1.54 -18.36 10.53
N ARG A 178 -0.95 -17.70 11.53
CA ARG A 178 -1.08 -16.25 11.71
C ARG A 178 -0.44 -15.47 10.56
N THR A 179 0.77 -15.85 10.14
CA THR A 179 1.47 -15.21 9.02
C THR A 179 0.65 -15.27 7.74
N ILE A 180 0.12 -16.45 7.39
CA ILE A 180 -0.74 -16.61 6.20
C ILE A 180 -2.07 -15.86 6.35
N GLN A 181 -2.66 -15.82 7.54
CA GLN A 181 -3.89 -15.06 7.78
C GLN A 181 -3.67 -13.56 7.51
N MET A 182 -2.56 -12.98 7.99
CA MET A 182 -2.28 -11.55 7.80
C MET A 182 -1.94 -11.22 6.35
N LEU A 183 -1.23 -12.11 5.64
CA LEU A 183 -1.03 -11.99 4.20
C LEU A 183 -2.35 -11.93 3.42
N ASN A 184 -3.28 -12.85 3.71
CA ASN A 184 -4.56 -12.89 3.04
C ASN A 184 -5.41 -11.67 3.38
N LEU A 185 -5.44 -11.24 4.64
CA LEU A 185 -6.12 -10.02 5.08
C LEU A 185 -5.61 -8.80 4.30
N TYR A 186 -4.30 -8.68 4.12
CA TYR A 186 -3.68 -7.62 3.32
C TYR A 186 -4.06 -7.68 1.84
N ALA A 187 -4.08 -8.88 1.25
CA ALA A 187 -4.50 -9.06 -0.12
C ALA A 187 -5.97 -8.66 -0.31
N ASP A 188 -6.86 -9.18 0.53
CA ASP A 188 -8.29 -8.91 0.48
C ASP A 188 -8.56 -7.42 0.72
N PHE A 189 -7.81 -6.77 1.61
CA PHE A 189 -7.87 -5.32 1.78
C PHE A 189 -7.49 -4.57 0.49
N CYS A 190 -6.39 -4.93 -0.16
CA CYS A 190 -5.98 -4.28 -1.41
C CYS A 190 -7.03 -4.47 -2.51
N GLU A 191 -7.58 -5.67 -2.67
CA GLU A 191 -8.57 -5.98 -3.70
C GLU A 191 -9.94 -5.33 -3.39
N ASP A 192 -10.49 -5.54 -2.20
CA ASP A 192 -11.84 -5.10 -1.82
C ASP A 192 -11.94 -3.59 -1.60
N VAL A 193 -10.89 -2.98 -1.05
CA VAL A 193 -10.92 -1.59 -0.55
C VAL A 193 -10.17 -0.66 -1.48
N LEU A 194 -8.97 -1.07 -1.91
CA LEU A 194 -8.14 -0.24 -2.80
C LEU A 194 -8.40 -0.49 -4.28
N ALA A 195 -9.26 -1.46 -4.63
CA ALA A 195 -9.49 -1.90 -5.99
C ALA A 195 -8.19 -2.28 -6.72
N MET A 196 -7.20 -2.79 -5.98
CA MET A 196 -5.87 -3.12 -6.49
C MET A 196 -5.67 -4.65 -6.52
N PRO A 197 -5.53 -5.26 -7.70
CA PRO A 197 -5.22 -6.69 -7.81
C PRO A 197 -3.78 -6.97 -7.36
N VAL A 198 -3.59 -8.02 -6.57
CA VAL A 198 -2.25 -8.40 -6.07
C VAL A 198 -1.93 -9.87 -6.30
N ILE A 199 -0.65 -10.19 -6.35
CA ILE A 199 -0.15 -11.57 -6.39
C ILE A 199 0.36 -11.92 -5.00
N ARG A 200 -0.25 -12.94 -4.39
CA ARG A 200 0.17 -13.51 -3.10
C ARG A 200 1.30 -14.52 -3.33
N GLY A 201 2.38 -14.44 -2.55
CA GLY A 201 3.43 -15.45 -2.61
C GLY A 201 4.49 -15.32 -1.53
N GLN A 202 5.45 -16.23 -1.55
CA GLN A 202 6.62 -16.26 -0.65
C GLN A 202 7.82 -15.62 -1.35
N LYS A 203 8.61 -14.82 -0.63
CA LYS A 203 9.91 -14.32 -1.12
C LYS A 203 10.91 -15.48 -1.24
N THR A 204 11.89 -15.32 -2.13
CA THR A 204 13.06 -16.19 -2.19
C THR A 204 13.93 -16.02 -0.95
N GLU A 205 14.88 -16.93 -0.74
CA GLU A 205 15.85 -16.81 0.36
C GLU A 205 16.65 -15.51 0.32
N LYS A 206 16.91 -14.95 -0.87
CA LYS A 206 17.63 -13.68 -1.02
C LYS A 206 16.78 -12.47 -0.67
N GLU A 207 15.50 -12.49 -1.06
CA GLU A 207 14.58 -11.35 -0.93
C GLU A 207 13.70 -11.43 0.33
N LYS A 208 13.89 -12.45 1.19
CA LYS A 208 13.21 -12.51 2.49
C LYS A 208 13.80 -11.50 3.47
N PHE A 209 13.09 -11.30 4.57
CA PHE A 209 13.50 -10.37 5.61
C PHE A 209 14.66 -10.97 6.42
N ALA A 210 15.65 -10.16 6.76
CA ALA A 210 16.79 -10.60 7.55
C ALA A 210 16.32 -11.10 8.93
N GLY A 211 16.67 -12.35 9.27
CA GLY A 211 16.21 -13.02 10.50
C GLY A 211 14.87 -13.75 10.38
N ALA A 212 14.19 -13.73 9.22
CA ALA A 212 12.96 -14.49 9.01
C ALA A 212 13.21 -15.92 8.51
N GLU A 213 12.42 -16.88 8.99
CA GLU A 213 12.34 -18.21 8.39
C GLU A 213 11.72 -18.10 7.00
N ALA A 214 10.58 -17.41 6.90
CA ALA A 214 9.89 -17.13 5.64
C ALA A 214 9.32 -15.70 5.63
N THR A 215 9.38 -15.06 4.46
CA THR A 215 8.64 -13.82 4.17
C THR A 215 7.60 -14.09 3.11
N TYR A 216 6.38 -13.70 3.40
CA TYR A 216 5.27 -13.66 2.45
C TYR A 216 4.97 -12.22 2.06
N THR A 217 4.47 -12.06 0.85
CA THR A 217 4.26 -10.75 0.25
C THR A 217 3.06 -10.71 -0.69
N ILE A 218 2.50 -9.52 -0.83
CA ILE A 218 1.60 -9.17 -1.92
C ILE A 218 2.29 -8.22 -2.90
N GLU A 219 2.28 -8.57 -4.17
CA GLU A 219 2.93 -7.83 -5.25
C GLU A 219 1.87 -7.24 -6.19
N ALA A 220 1.87 -5.91 -6.34
CA ALA A 220 0.99 -5.19 -7.25
C ALA A 220 1.76 -4.77 -8.51
N LEU A 221 1.05 -4.60 -9.62
CA LEU A 221 1.62 -4.07 -10.87
C LEU A 221 1.18 -2.62 -11.07
N MET A 222 2.15 -1.73 -11.24
CA MET A 222 1.92 -0.31 -11.49
C MET A 222 1.67 -0.05 -12.98
N HIS A 223 1.15 1.14 -13.32
CA HIS A 223 0.87 1.51 -14.71
C HIS A 223 2.11 1.48 -15.62
N ASP A 224 3.31 1.78 -15.11
CA ASP A 224 4.56 1.71 -15.88
C ASP A 224 5.14 0.29 -15.99
N GLY A 225 4.37 -0.74 -15.63
CA GLY A 225 4.79 -2.14 -15.73
C GLY A 225 5.77 -2.59 -14.66
N LYS A 226 6.06 -1.76 -13.66
CA LYS A 226 6.93 -2.16 -12.54
C LYS A 226 6.13 -2.75 -11.39
N ALA A 227 6.76 -3.73 -10.74
CA ALA A 227 6.24 -4.37 -9.54
C ALA A 227 6.39 -3.46 -8.31
N LEU A 228 5.41 -3.49 -7.41
CA LEU A 228 5.47 -2.83 -6.12
C LEU A 228 4.99 -3.79 -5.01
N GLN A 229 5.89 -4.11 -4.09
CA GLN A 229 5.53 -4.79 -2.85
C GLN A 229 4.57 -3.91 -2.05
N SER A 230 3.35 -4.40 -1.87
CA SER A 230 2.24 -3.65 -1.25
C SER A 230 1.95 -4.09 0.19
N GLY A 231 2.64 -5.10 0.70
CA GLY A 231 2.55 -5.57 2.08
C GLY A 231 3.39 -6.82 2.30
N THR A 232 3.82 -7.06 3.54
CA THR A 232 4.58 -8.26 3.92
C THR A 232 4.08 -8.85 5.22
N SER A 233 4.20 -10.17 5.33
CA SER A 233 4.00 -10.91 6.57
C SER A 233 5.12 -11.94 6.70
N HIS A 234 5.76 -11.96 7.85
CA HIS A 234 6.99 -12.67 8.15
C HIS A 234 6.72 -13.72 9.21
N ASN A 235 7.20 -14.93 8.98
CA ASN A 235 7.34 -15.94 10.02
C ASN A 235 8.80 -15.92 10.48
N PHE A 236 9.01 -15.53 11.74
CA PHE A 236 10.34 -15.43 12.35
C PHE A 236 10.77 -16.71 13.06
N GLY A 237 9.90 -17.71 13.17
CA GLY A 237 10.17 -18.90 13.95
C GLY A 237 10.49 -18.55 15.40
N ASP A 238 11.49 -19.23 15.97
CA ASP A 238 11.95 -19.00 17.34
C ASP A 238 13.31 -18.27 17.43
N GLY A 239 13.82 -17.74 16.31
CA GLY A 239 15.15 -17.12 16.22
C GLY A 239 15.30 -15.91 17.15
N PHE A 240 14.39 -14.94 17.03
CA PHE A 240 14.33 -13.78 17.92
C PHE A 240 14.07 -14.19 19.38
N ALA A 241 13.18 -15.17 19.61
CA ALA A 241 12.88 -15.67 20.95
C ALA A 241 14.12 -16.26 21.63
N LYS A 242 14.95 -17.00 20.90
CA LYS A 242 16.24 -17.52 21.39
C LYS A 242 17.24 -16.41 21.69
N ALA A 243 17.36 -15.41 20.79
CA ALA A 243 18.28 -14.29 20.97
C ALA A 243 17.93 -13.43 22.21
N PHE A 244 16.63 -13.23 22.47
CA PHE A 244 16.16 -12.40 23.59
C PHE A 244 15.83 -13.19 24.86
N GLY A 245 15.76 -14.52 24.78
CA GLY A 245 15.40 -15.38 25.91
C GLY A 245 13.90 -15.34 26.25
N ILE A 246 13.04 -15.29 25.24
CA ILE A 246 11.58 -15.22 25.39
C ILE A 246 11.05 -16.65 25.52
N GLN A 247 10.81 -17.08 26.76
CA GLN A 247 10.39 -18.43 27.06
C GLN A 247 9.06 -18.45 27.83
N PHE A 248 8.33 -19.55 27.71
CA PHE A 248 7.12 -19.80 28.47
C PHE A 248 7.09 -21.22 29.02
N THR A 249 6.40 -21.41 30.14
CA THR A 249 6.11 -22.74 30.69
C THR A 249 4.88 -23.32 29.98
N ASP A 250 5.05 -24.46 29.31
CA ASP A 250 3.97 -25.14 28.60
C ASP A 250 3.03 -25.93 29.53
N LYS A 251 2.03 -26.60 28.95
CA LYS A 251 1.04 -27.40 29.70
C LYS A 251 1.64 -28.59 30.46
N ASP A 252 2.82 -29.04 30.06
CA ASP A 252 3.56 -30.14 30.67
C ASP A 252 4.64 -29.64 31.65
N ASN A 253 4.59 -28.35 32.02
CA ASN A 253 5.59 -27.67 32.84
C ASN A 253 7.01 -27.66 32.24
N LYS A 254 7.14 -27.71 30.92
CA LYS A 254 8.41 -27.58 30.22
C LYS A 254 8.60 -26.16 29.71
N LEU A 255 9.81 -25.65 29.88
CA LEU A 255 10.20 -24.34 29.36
C LEU A 255 10.46 -24.44 27.84
N LYS A 256 9.77 -23.61 27.05
CA LYS A 256 9.87 -23.56 25.59
C LYS A 256 10.04 -22.13 25.11
N TYR A 257 10.61 -21.94 23.91
CA TYR A 257 10.65 -20.65 23.25
C TYR A 257 9.35 -20.40 22.49
N VAL A 258 8.93 -19.13 22.44
CA VAL A 258 7.79 -18.73 21.60
C VAL A 258 8.17 -18.71 20.13
N HIS A 259 7.17 -18.87 19.26
CA HIS A 259 7.30 -18.62 17.82
C HIS A 259 6.72 -17.26 17.48
N GLN A 260 7.45 -16.43 16.73
CA GLN A 260 7.09 -15.04 16.47
C GLN A 260 6.73 -14.80 15.01
N THR A 261 5.85 -13.83 14.78
CA THR A 261 5.53 -13.33 13.44
C THR A 261 5.50 -11.81 13.46
N SER A 262 5.71 -11.19 12.29
CA SER A 262 5.51 -9.76 12.10
C SER A 262 4.88 -9.46 10.74
N TRP A 263 4.10 -8.40 10.61
CA TRP A 263 3.51 -7.99 9.34
C TRP A 263 3.37 -6.47 9.27
N GLY A 264 3.51 -5.90 8.07
CA GLY A 264 3.46 -4.45 7.92
C GLY A 264 2.97 -3.94 6.57
N MET A 265 2.32 -2.78 6.64
CA MET A 265 1.88 -1.97 5.51
C MET A 265 2.15 -0.50 5.79
N THR A 266 2.54 0.24 4.76
CA THR A 266 2.96 1.64 4.90
C THR A 266 2.13 2.57 4.03
N THR A 267 2.36 3.88 4.18
CA THR A 267 1.82 4.89 3.26
C THR A 267 2.24 4.69 1.80
N ARG A 268 3.14 3.74 1.49
CA ARG A 268 3.41 3.23 0.13
C ARG A 268 2.13 2.83 -0.60
N LEU A 269 1.10 2.35 0.11
CA LEU A 269 -0.20 2.05 -0.48
C LEU A 269 -0.87 3.27 -1.12
N ILE A 270 -0.65 4.48 -0.60
CA ILE A 270 -1.16 5.70 -1.25
C ILE A 270 -0.47 5.89 -2.60
N GLY A 271 0.85 5.72 -2.66
CA GLY A 271 1.58 5.74 -3.92
C GLY A 271 1.12 4.66 -4.90
N ALA A 272 0.82 3.46 -4.40
CA ALA A 272 0.29 2.36 -5.19
C ALA A 272 -1.10 2.68 -5.79
N ILE A 273 -2.03 3.23 -4.99
CA ILE A 273 -3.35 3.69 -5.47
C ILE A 273 -3.19 4.68 -6.62
N ILE A 274 -2.27 5.64 -6.46
CA ILE A 274 -1.99 6.65 -7.48
C ILE A 274 -1.51 5.98 -8.76
N MET A 275 -0.50 5.11 -8.68
CA MET A 275 0.13 4.49 -9.85
C MET A 275 -0.70 3.38 -10.50
N VAL A 276 -1.69 2.81 -9.81
CA VAL A 276 -2.61 1.82 -10.40
C VAL A 276 -3.78 2.51 -11.11
N HIS A 277 -4.34 3.56 -10.51
CA HIS A 277 -5.62 4.13 -10.97
C HIS A 277 -5.51 5.49 -11.65
N GLY A 278 -4.45 6.25 -11.38
CA GLY A 278 -4.28 7.61 -11.89
C GLY A 278 -4.27 7.68 -13.42
N ASP A 279 -4.62 8.86 -13.94
CA ASP A 279 -4.62 9.12 -15.38
C ASP A 279 -3.98 10.48 -15.72
N ASN A 280 -3.98 10.84 -17.00
CA ASN A 280 -3.48 12.13 -17.51
C ASN A 280 -4.32 13.36 -17.08
N SER A 281 -5.33 13.18 -16.22
CA SER A 281 -6.09 14.25 -15.58
C SER A 281 -5.92 14.28 -14.06
N GLY A 282 -5.12 13.38 -13.47
CA GLY A 282 -4.74 13.40 -12.06
C GLY A 282 -5.12 12.11 -11.32
N LEU A 283 -5.53 12.25 -10.06
CA LEU A 283 -5.94 11.12 -9.23
C LEU A 283 -7.23 10.48 -9.77
N VAL A 284 -7.39 9.18 -9.50
CA VAL A 284 -8.65 8.44 -9.58
C VAL A 284 -8.72 7.60 -8.31
N LEU A 285 -9.51 8.02 -7.33
CA LEU A 285 -9.52 7.37 -6.01
C LEU A 285 -10.60 6.29 -5.95
N PRO A 286 -10.29 5.08 -5.42
CA PRO A 286 -11.31 4.10 -5.10
C PRO A 286 -12.33 4.67 -4.09
N PRO A 287 -13.64 4.55 -4.34
CA PRO A 287 -14.69 5.09 -3.48
C PRO A 287 -14.56 4.81 -1.98
N LYS A 288 -14.02 3.65 -1.60
CA LYS A 288 -13.87 3.27 -0.18
C LYS A 288 -12.78 4.04 0.57
N VAL A 289 -11.81 4.64 -0.14
CA VAL A 289 -10.71 5.44 0.45
C VAL A 289 -10.66 6.88 -0.06
N ALA A 290 -11.62 7.31 -0.89
CA ALA A 290 -11.74 8.70 -1.30
C ALA A 290 -12.21 9.58 -0.12
N PRO A 291 -11.46 10.61 0.31
CA PRO A 291 -11.89 11.50 1.41
C PRO A 291 -13.17 12.28 1.11
N THR A 292 -13.43 12.52 -0.16
CA THR A 292 -14.70 13.04 -0.68
C THR A 292 -15.12 12.10 -1.78
N GLN A 293 -16.26 11.45 -1.60
CA GLN A 293 -16.85 10.52 -2.58
C GLN A 293 -17.66 11.28 -3.63
N VAL A 294 -18.36 12.33 -3.18
CA VAL A 294 -19.29 13.11 -3.99
C VAL A 294 -18.99 14.60 -3.85
N MET A 295 -18.73 15.27 -4.97
CA MET A 295 -18.62 16.73 -5.04
C MET A 295 -19.84 17.31 -5.76
N ILE A 296 -20.63 18.11 -5.05
CA ILE A 296 -21.76 18.85 -5.61
C ILE A 296 -21.25 20.17 -6.16
N ILE A 297 -21.50 20.43 -7.44
CA ILE A 297 -21.12 21.65 -8.14
C ILE A 297 -22.37 22.41 -8.58
N PRO A 298 -22.73 23.51 -7.87
CA PRO A 298 -23.81 24.39 -8.28
C PRO A 298 -23.44 25.16 -9.56
N ILE A 299 -24.23 24.97 -10.62
CA ILE A 299 -24.08 25.65 -11.91
C ILE A 299 -24.93 26.92 -11.89
N MET A 300 -24.33 28.05 -12.27
CA MET A 300 -24.94 29.38 -12.11
C MET A 300 -25.33 29.70 -10.66
N GLN A 301 -24.45 29.43 -9.69
CA GLN A 301 -24.72 29.53 -8.25
C GLN A 301 -25.30 30.87 -7.75
N LYS A 302 -25.14 31.96 -8.51
CA LYS A 302 -25.72 33.28 -8.19
C LYS A 302 -27.22 33.39 -8.49
N LYS A 303 -27.81 32.42 -9.21
CA LYS A 303 -29.26 32.35 -9.41
C LYS A 303 -29.91 31.85 -8.12
N ALA A 304 -31.01 32.49 -7.73
CA ALA A 304 -31.76 32.16 -6.52
C ALA A 304 -32.19 30.68 -6.51
N GLY A 305 -32.05 30.01 -5.36
CA GLY A 305 -32.46 28.62 -5.16
C GLY A 305 -31.39 27.57 -5.48
N VAL A 306 -30.31 27.92 -6.20
CA VAL A 306 -29.29 26.94 -6.60
C VAL A 306 -28.41 26.51 -5.43
N LEU A 307 -27.94 27.45 -4.61
CA LEU A 307 -27.10 27.15 -3.44
C LEU A 307 -27.92 26.45 -2.34
N GLU A 308 -29.17 26.87 -2.15
CA GLU A 308 -30.11 26.23 -1.23
C GLU A 308 -30.33 24.77 -1.64
N LYS A 309 -30.58 24.51 -2.94
CA LYS A 309 -30.74 23.13 -3.43
C LYS A 309 -29.46 22.31 -3.29
N ALA A 310 -28.28 22.90 -3.52
CA ALA A 310 -27.00 22.20 -3.33
C ALA A 310 -26.78 21.81 -1.86
N ALA A 311 -27.18 22.68 -0.91
CA ALA A 311 -27.15 22.36 0.51
C ALA A 311 -28.16 21.26 0.88
N GLU A 312 -29.39 21.30 0.35
CA GLU A 312 -30.38 20.23 0.53
C GLU A 312 -29.86 18.89 0.00
N LEU A 313 -29.21 18.87 -1.17
CA LEU A 313 -28.63 17.66 -1.74
C LEU A 313 -27.48 17.12 -0.89
N ARG A 314 -26.66 18.00 -0.30
CA ARG A 314 -25.60 17.59 0.62
C ARG A 314 -26.18 16.84 1.83
N GLU A 315 -27.24 17.37 2.42
CA GLU A 315 -27.92 16.71 3.55
C GLU A 315 -28.58 15.40 3.13
N LYS A 316 -29.27 15.38 1.98
CA LYS A 316 -29.89 14.16 1.42
C LYS A 316 -28.85 13.06 1.17
N LEU A 317 -27.64 13.42 0.76
CA LEU A 317 -26.53 12.51 0.51
C LEU A 317 -25.63 12.29 1.75
N GLY A 318 -26.08 12.68 2.95
CA GLY A 318 -25.27 12.66 4.18
C GLY A 318 -24.76 11.29 4.64
N ALA A 319 -25.27 10.19 4.07
CA ALA A 319 -24.72 8.85 4.26
C ALA A 319 -23.33 8.66 3.60
N PHE A 320 -22.97 9.53 2.65
CA PHE A 320 -21.69 9.50 1.93
C PHE A 320 -20.78 10.64 2.38
N ARG A 321 -19.49 10.58 1.98
CA ARG A 321 -18.55 11.69 2.20
C ARG A 321 -18.73 12.77 1.14
N VAL A 322 -19.66 13.69 1.39
CA VAL A 322 -20.10 14.72 0.42
C VAL A 322 -19.52 16.10 0.74
N LYS A 323 -19.16 16.85 -0.31
CA LYS A 323 -18.86 18.29 -0.22
C LYS A 323 -19.61 19.07 -1.29
N VAL A 324 -19.78 20.37 -1.06
CA VAL A 324 -20.28 21.33 -2.04
C VAL A 324 -19.11 22.26 -2.36
N ASP A 325 -18.86 22.51 -3.65
CA ASP A 325 -17.95 23.58 -4.09
C ASP A 325 -18.77 24.82 -4.43
N ASP A 326 -18.99 25.68 -3.43
CA ASP A 326 -19.68 26.96 -3.51
C ASP A 326 -18.72 28.14 -3.80
N SER A 327 -17.47 27.86 -4.17
CA SER A 327 -16.50 28.91 -4.48
C SER A 327 -16.91 29.74 -5.69
N ASP A 328 -16.49 31.00 -5.80
CA ASP A 328 -16.80 31.89 -6.94
C ASP A 328 -16.07 31.54 -8.25
N LYS A 329 -15.44 30.37 -8.32
CA LYS A 329 -14.70 29.90 -9.49
C LYS A 329 -15.65 29.44 -10.59
N SER A 330 -15.19 29.48 -11.84
CA SER A 330 -16.01 29.02 -12.97
C SER A 330 -16.27 27.51 -12.88
N PRO A 331 -17.42 27.00 -13.38
CA PRO A 331 -17.70 25.57 -13.36
C PRO A 331 -16.61 24.72 -14.01
N GLY A 332 -16.04 25.16 -15.14
CA GLY A 332 -14.94 24.45 -15.80
C GLY A 332 -13.69 24.34 -14.92
N TRP A 333 -13.37 25.37 -14.13
CA TRP A 333 -12.27 25.31 -13.18
C TRP A 333 -12.56 24.30 -12.06
N LYS A 334 -13.77 24.34 -11.49
CA LYS A 334 -14.21 23.39 -10.46
C LYS A 334 -14.18 21.95 -10.99
N PHE A 335 -14.54 21.76 -12.26
CA PHE A 335 -14.51 20.45 -12.90
C PHE A 335 -13.09 19.89 -12.96
N SER A 336 -12.15 20.70 -13.44
CA SER A 336 -10.73 20.37 -13.52
C SER A 336 -10.11 20.09 -12.14
N GLU A 337 -10.42 20.89 -11.12
CA GLU A 337 -9.91 20.67 -9.76
C GLU A 337 -10.37 19.32 -9.19
N GLN A 338 -11.64 18.96 -9.36
CA GLN A 338 -12.14 17.70 -8.85
C GLN A 338 -11.57 16.50 -9.62
N GLU A 339 -11.33 16.65 -10.93
CA GLU A 339 -10.71 15.59 -11.74
C GLU A 339 -9.26 15.38 -11.29
N MET A 340 -8.51 16.47 -11.08
CA MET A 340 -7.17 16.43 -10.47
C MET A 340 -7.15 15.72 -9.12
N ARG A 341 -8.15 16.00 -8.28
CA ARG A 341 -8.28 15.43 -6.93
C ARG A 341 -8.90 14.03 -6.90
N GLY A 342 -9.34 13.50 -8.04
CA GLY A 342 -9.83 12.13 -8.17
C GLY A 342 -11.10 11.83 -7.40
N ILE A 343 -12.00 12.81 -7.25
CA ILE A 343 -13.28 12.62 -6.55
C ILE A 343 -14.18 11.70 -7.39
N PRO A 344 -14.64 10.54 -6.87
CA PRO A 344 -15.35 9.52 -7.64
C PRO A 344 -16.57 10.01 -8.43
N ILE A 345 -17.43 10.82 -7.79
CA ILE A 345 -18.66 11.34 -8.41
C ILE A 345 -18.70 12.86 -8.29
N ARG A 346 -18.96 13.51 -9.42
CA ARG A 346 -19.42 14.90 -9.49
C ARG A 346 -20.93 14.93 -9.64
N VAL A 347 -21.62 15.79 -8.89
CA VAL A 347 -23.04 16.11 -9.09
C VAL A 347 -23.12 17.53 -9.64
N GLU A 348 -23.54 17.68 -10.89
CA GLU A 348 -23.83 18.99 -11.49
C GLU A 348 -25.31 19.32 -11.24
N ILE A 349 -25.58 20.49 -10.64
CA ILE A 349 -26.94 20.96 -10.35
C ILE A 349 -27.09 22.43 -10.75
N GLY A 350 -27.92 22.72 -11.75
CA GLY A 350 -28.24 24.08 -12.19
C GLY A 350 -29.75 24.36 -12.22
N PRO A 351 -30.16 25.60 -12.54
CA PRO A 351 -31.57 26.00 -12.53
C PRO A 351 -32.48 25.09 -13.38
N LYS A 352 -32.02 24.68 -14.56
CA LYS A 352 -32.79 23.79 -15.45
C LYS A 352 -32.97 22.39 -14.86
N ASP A 353 -31.96 21.91 -14.15
CA ASP A 353 -32.00 20.59 -13.51
C ASP A 353 -32.96 20.62 -12.31
N ILE A 354 -32.96 21.73 -11.56
CA ILE A 354 -33.92 21.97 -10.46
C ILE A 354 -35.36 22.03 -11.01
N GLU A 355 -35.60 22.79 -12.08
CA GLU A 355 -36.92 22.88 -12.73
C GLU A 355 -37.42 21.51 -13.23
N ALA A 356 -36.51 20.65 -13.69
CA ALA A 356 -36.80 19.31 -14.18
C ALA A 356 -36.74 18.21 -13.10
N ASN A 357 -36.54 18.57 -11.82
CA ASN A 357 -36.37 17.64 -10.71
C ASN A 357 -35.29 16.55 -10.95
N GLN A 358 -34.15 16.97 -11.50
CA GLN A 358 -33.04 16.07 -11.85
C GLN A 358 -31.67 16.66 -11.44
N ALA A 359 -30.63 15.83 -11.54
CA ALA A 359 -29.23 16.23 -11.48
C ALA A 359 -28.41 15.40 -12.47
N VAL A 360 -27.19 15.85 -12.79
CA VAL A 360 -26.26 15.07 -13.61
C VAL A 360 -25.13 14.53 -12.74
N LEU A 361 -25.03 13.21 -12.64
CA LEU A 361 -23.90 12.52 -12.04
C LEU A 361 -22.82 12.34 -13.10
N VAL A 362 -21.56 12.59 -12.76
CA VAL A 362 -20.41 12.32 -13.63
C VAL A 362 -19.39 11.47 -12.90
N ARG A 363 -19.04 10.32 -13.51
CA ARG A 363 -18.01 9.41 -13.01
C ARG A 363 -16.62 9.96 -13.28
N ARG A 364 -15.70 9.86 -12.31
CA ARG A 364 -14.29 10.26 -12.51
C ARG A 364 -13.51 9.32 -13.41
N ASP A 365 -13.75 8.02 -13.29
CA ASP A 365 -12.95 6.97 -13.91
C ASP A 365 -13.27 6.74 -15.39
N THR A 366 -14.49 7.08 -15.83
CA THR A 366 -14.95 6.94 -17.23
C THR A 366 -15.41 8.25 -17.86
N ARG A 367 -15.69 9.30 -17.06
CA ARG A 367 -16.34 10.57 -17.49
C ARG A 367 -17.77 10.40 -18.01
N GLU A 368 -18.37 9.23 -17.80
CA GLU A 368 -19.77 8.98 -18.12
C GLU A 368 -20.69 9.93 -17.35
N LYS A 369 -21.70 10.46 -18.05
CA LYS A 369 -22.72 11.35 -17.48
C LYS A 369 -24.05 10.62 -17.39
N ILE A 370 -24.69 10.69 -16.23
CA ILE A 370 -25.96 10.04 -15.94
C ILE A 370 -26.92 11.09 -15.38
N THR A 371 -28.02 11.33 -16.07
CA THR A 371 -29.10 12.17 -15.55
C THR A 371 -29.98 11.33 -14.64
N VAL A 372 -30.19 11.79 -13.41
CA VAL A 372 -30.98 11.09 -12.38
C VAL A 372 -32.02 12.02 -11.78
N SER A 373 -33.16 11.46 -11.37
CA SER A 373 -34.14 12.21 -10.59
C SER A 373 -33.55 12.60 -9.23
N LEU A 374 -33.86 13.81 -8.75
CA LEU A 374 -33.49 14.23 -7.39
C LEU A 374 -34.16 13.36 -6.32
N ASP A 375 -35.28 12.71 -6.62
CA ASP A 375 -36.00 11.86 -5.67
C ASP A 375 -35.23 10.57 -5.37
N GLU A 376 -34.51 10.03 -6.35
CA GLU A 376 -33.77 8.75 -6.26
C GLU A 376 -32.24 8.93 -6.14
N ILE A 377 -31.76 10.17 -6.02
CA ILE A 377 -30.33 10.49 -6.14
C ILE A 377 -29.46 9.76 -5.11
N ASP A 378 -29.92 9.59 -3.87
CA ASP A 378 -29.20 8.88 -2.81
C ASP A 378 -28.98 7.41 -3.13
N THR A 379 -30.03 6.75 -3.63
CA THR A 379 -29.95 5.35 -4.07
C THR A 379 -29.02 5.22 -5.25
N LYS A 380 -29.16 6.10 -6.26
CA LYS A 380 -28.32 6.08 -7.47
C LYS A 380 -26.85 6.37 -7.17
N VAL A 381 -26.55 7.29 -6.27
CA VAL A 381 -25.18 7.56 -5.83
C VAL A 381 -24.57 6.34 -5.13
N GLY A 382 -25.32 5.66 -4.26
CA GLY A 382 -24.87 4.42 -3.61
C GLY A 382 -24.53 3.32 -4.61
N GLU A 383 -25.46 3.02 -5.53
CA GLU A 383 -25.26 2.04 -6.61
C GLU A 383 -24.05 2.38 -7.48
N LEU A 384 -23.88 3.67 -7.80
CA LEU A 384 -22.80 4.14 -8.66
C LEU A 384 -21.43 4.04 -7.97
N LEU A 385 -21.31 4.33 -6.67
CA LEU A 385 -20.06 4.16 -5.94
C LEU A 385 -19.62 2.69 -5.89
N GLU A 386 -20.54 1.76 -5.69
CA GLU A 386 -20.24 0.31 -5.74
C GLU A 386 -19.82 -0.13 -7.14
N THR A 387 -20.52 0.38 -8.17
CA THR A 387 -20.18 0.11 -9.58
C THR A 387 -18.78 0.64 -9.92
N ILE A 388 -18.44 1.87 -9.53
CA ILE A 388 -17.11 2.45 -9.73
C ILE A 388 -16.04 1.59 -9.04
N GLN A 389 -16.25 1.17 -7.79
CA GLN A 389 -15.28 0.33 -7.07
C GLN A 389 -15.00 -0.98 -7.81
N LYS A 390 -16.06 -1.66 -8.29
CA LYS A 390 -15.95 -2.91 -9.05
C LYS A 390 -15.26 -2.69 -10.38
N ASP A 391 -15.68 -1.69 -11.16
CA ASP A 391 -15.13 -1.41 -12.48
C ASP A 391 -13.65 -1.04 -12.41
N MET A 392 -13.24 -0.29 -11.38
CA MET A 392 -11.83 0.04 -11.14
C MET A 392 -11.01 -1.23 -10.87
N PHE A 393 -11.51 -2.15 -10.04
CA PHE A 393 -10.82 -3.41 -9.75
C PHE A 393 -10.68 -4.27 -11.01
N GLU A 394 -11.76 -4.48 -11.76
CA GLU A 394 -11.72 -5.31 -12.97
C GLU A 394 -10.79 -4.72 -14.04
N ARG A 395 -10.75 -3.38 -14.18
CA ARG A 395 -9.82 -2.69 -15.10
C ARG A 395 -8.37 -2.90 -14.68
N ALA A 396 -8.05 -2.69 -13.40
CA ALA A 396 -6.71 -2.89 -12.88
C ALA A 396 -6.28 -4.36 -12.98
N LYS A 397 -7.20 -5.29 -12.75
CA LYS A 397 -6.97 -6.74 -12.87
C LYS A 397 -6.70 -7.14 -14.31
N ALA A 398 -7.52 -6.67 -15.26
CA ALA A 398 -7.30 -6.90 -16.68
C ALA A 398 -5.94 -6.32 -17.15
N HIS A 399 -5.55 -5.15 -16.63
CA HIS A 399 -4.23 -4.57 -16.90
C HIS A 399 -3.11 -5.47 -16.39
N ARG A 400 -3.14 -5.90 -15.11
CA ARG A 400 -2.14 -6.83 -14.55
C ARG A 400 -2.07 -8.13 -15.36
N ASP A 401 -3.21 -8.73 -15.66
CA ASP A 401 -3.29 -10.03 -16.32
C ASP A 401 -2.79 -9.98 -17.76
N SER A 402 -3.06 -8.89 -18.50
CA SER A 402 -2.52 -8.66 -19.85
C SER A 402 -1.03 -8.30 -19.87
N HIS A 403 -0.46 -7.87 -18.75
CA HIS A 403 0.96 -7.59 -18.55
C HIS A 403 1.64 -8.64 -17.67
N THR A 404 1.14 -9.88 -17.72
CA THR A 404 1.77 -11.02 -17.07
C THR A 404 2.09 -12.07 -18.11
N HIS A 405 3.37 -12.22 -18.40
CA HIS A 405 3.88 -13.08 -19.47
C HIS A 405 4.49 -14.36 -18.91
N ALA A 406 4.61 -15.40 -19.73
CA ALA A 406 5.34 -16.61 -19.37
C ALA A 406 6.59 -16.75 -20.25
N ALA A 407 7.71 -17.15 -19.65
CA ALA A 407 8.95 -17.43 -20.36
C ALA A 407 9.39 -18.88 -20.12
N LEU A 408 9.70 -19.61 -21.19
CA LEU A 408 10.11 -21.01 -21.15
C LEU A 408 11.63 -21.18 -21.17
N ASN A 409 12.36 -20.16 -21.66
CA ASN A 409 13.81 -20.14 -21.80
C ASN A 409 14.38 -18.72 -21.64
N TRP A 410 15.71 -18.61 -21.59
CA TRP A 410 16.40 -17.36 -21.30
C TRP A 410 16.18 -16.27 -22.36
N ASP A 411 16.10 -16.66 -23.63
CA ASP A 411 15.93 -15.69 -24.71
C ASP A 411 14.52 -15.09 -24.72
N GLU A 412 13.49 -15.91 -24.48
CA GLU A 412 12.13 -15.42 -24.24
C GLU A 412 12.07 -14.50 -23.01
N PHE A 413 12.71 -14.88 -21.91
CA PHE A 413 12.73 -14.08 -20.69
C PHE A 413 13.32 -12.68 -20.93
N LYS A 414 14.51 -12.60 -21.54
CA LYS A 414 15.14 -11.31 -21.88
C LYS A 414 14.27 -10.50 -22.84
N ASN A 415 13.74 -11.15 -23.89
CA ASN A 415 12.90 -10.47 -24.86
C ASN A 415 11.66 -9.83 -24.19
N ILE A 416 11.02 -10.54 -23.27
CA ILE A 416 9.88 -10.03 -22.52
C ILE A 416 10.32 -8.87 -21.61
N ILE A 417 11.41 -9.01 -20.84
CA ILE A 417 11.88 -7.94 -19.94
C ILE A 417 12.27 -6.65 -20.69
N ASP A 418 12.78 -6.77 -21.91
CA ASP A 418 13.26 -5.62 -22.68
C ASP A 418 12.17 -4.95 -23.53
N ASN A 419 11.18 -5.71 -24.00
CA ASN A 419 10.19 -5.21 -24.96
C ASN A 419 8.76 -5.15 -24.41
N GLU A 420 8.46 -5.89 -23.34
CA GLU A 420 7.15 -5.92 -22.71
C GLU A 420 7.20 -5.28 -21.33
N GLN A 421 6.05 -4.78 -20.88
CA GLN A 421 5.87 -4.29 -19.52
C GLN A 421 5.25 -5.38 -18.64
N GLY A 422 5.59 -5.36 -17.36
CA GLY A 422 4.91 -6.14 -16.34
C GLY A 422 5.70 -7.31 -15.75
N PHE A 423 4.97 -8.36 -15.40
CA PHE A 423 5.53 -9.54 -14.76
C PHE A 423 5.94 -10.62 -15.76
N VAL A 424 6.94 -11.41 -15.39
CA VAL A 424 7.35 -12.62 -16.12
C VAL A 424 7.27 -13.82 -15.18
N LYS A 425 6.40 -14.77 -15.48
CA LYS A 425 6.36 -16.08 -14.83
C LYS A 425 7.40 -16.99 -15.50
N ALA A 426 8.30 -17.55 -14.71
CA ALA A 426 9.28 -18.49 -15.22
C ALA A 426 9.67 -19.54 -14.16
N MET A 427 10.13 -20.69 -14.63
CA MET A 427 10.65 -21.75 -13.77
C MET A 427 12.07 -21.44 -13.32
N TRP A 428 12.36 -21.64 -12.03
CA TRP A 428 13.63 -21.25 -11.40
C TRP A 428 14.22 -22.39 -10.56
N CYS A 429 15.56 -22.47 -10.49
CA CYS A 429 16.30 -23.54 -9.81
C CYS A 429 16.34 -23.42 -8.28
N GLY A 430 15.98 -22.26 -7.71
CA GLY A 430 16.06 -22.02 -6.27
C GLY A 430 17.44 -21.62 -5.74
N GLU A 431 18.39 -21.25 -6.61
CA GLU A 431 19.75 -20.90 -6.20
C GLU A 431 20.00 -19.39 -6.23
N THR A 432 20.47 -18.83 -5.12
CA THR A 432 20.74 -17.38 -4.97
C THR A 432 21.66 -16.83 -6.07
N ALA A 433 22.72 -17.55 -6.43
CA ALA A 433 23.65 -17.11 -7.47
C ALA A 433 22.96 -16.96 -8.85
N CYS A 434 21.94 -17.78 -9.14
CA CYS A 434 21.14 -17.66 -10.36
C CYS A 434 20.19 -16.47 -10.30
N GLU A 435 19.57 -16.21 -9.15
CA GLU A 435 18.74 -15.02 -8.93
C GLU A 435 19.54 -13.71 -9.05
N GLU A 436 20.75 -13.67 -8.51
CA GLU A 436 21.65 -12.52 -8.64
C GLU A 436 22.07 -12.31 -10.10
N ALA A 437 22.44 -13.39 -10.82
CA ALA A 437 22.78 -13.29 -12.23
C ALA A 437 21.62 -12.77 -13.10
N ILE A 438 20.38 -13.22 -12.87
CA ILE A 438 19.19 -12.71 -13.57
C ILE A 438 19.04 -11.21 -13.36
N LYS A 439 19.23 -10.74 -12.11
CA LYS A 439 19.14 -9.32 -11.76
C LYS A 439 20.24 -8.50 -12.41
N ASP A 440 21.48 -8.98 -12.39
CA ASP A 440 22.62 -8.29 -12.97
C ASP A 440 22.50 -8.17 -14.50
N GLU A 441 21.96 -9.21 -15.17
CA GLU A 441 21.81 -9.23 -16.63
C GLU A 441 20.59 -8.44 -17.14
N THR A 442 19.51 -8.30 -16.36
CA THR A 442 18.21 -7.77 -16.87
C THR A 442 17.62 -6.61 -16.06
N GLY A 443 18.12 -6.39 -14.84
CA GLY A 443 17.53 -5.49 -13.85
C GLY A 443 16.24 -6.01 -13.20
N ALA A 444 15.73 -7.18 -13.61
CA ALA A 444 14.55 -7.78 -13.01
C ALA A 444 14.93 -8.60 -11.76
N SER A 445 14.16 -8.45 -10.69
CA SER A 445 14.34 -9.26 -9.47
C SER A 445 13.24 -10.31 -9.38
N THR A 446 13.45 -11.31 -8.53
CA THR A 446 12.31 -12.14 -8.09
C THR A 446 11.35 -11.26 -7.29
N ARG A 447 10.05 -11.48 -7.49
CA ARG A 447 8.98 -10.78 -6.77
C ARG A 447 8.39 -11.70 -5.73
N CYS A 448 7.88 -12.84 -6.15
CA CYS A 448 7.44 -13.89 -5.25
C CYS A 448 7.34 -15.26 -5.94
N MET A 449 7.45 -16.31 -5.14
CA MET A 449 7.00 -17.66 -5.43
C MET A 449 5.51 -17.74 -5.07
N PRO A 450 4.59 -17.77 -6.05
CA PRO A 450 3.17 -17.80 -5.77
C PRO A 450 2.74 -19.15 -5.19
N PHE A 451 1.68 -19.16 -4.37
CA PHE A 451 1.19 -20.41 -3.79
C PHE A 451 0.63 -21.38 -4.84
N ALA A 452 -0.08 -20.84 -5.83
CA ALA A 452 -0.48 -21.59 -7.02
C ALA A 452 0.73 -21.71 -7.96
N GLN A 453 1.26 -22.92 -8.10
CA GLN A 453 2.38 -23.22 -8.98
C GLN A 453 1.85 -23.74 -10.33
N GLU A 454 2.36 -23.18 -11.42
CA GLU A 454 2.17 -23.71 -12.77
C GLU A 454 3.47 -24.37 -13.22
N HIS A 455 3.38 -25.47 -13.97
CA HIS A 455 4.55 -26.09 -14.58
C HIS A 455 4.73 -25.55 -16.00
N LEU A 456 5.72 -24.67 -16.19
CA LEU A 456 6.01 -24.07 -17.49
C LEU A 456 7.16 -24.78 -18.22
N SER A 457 8.13 -25.33 -17.48
CA SER A 457 9.35 -25.97 -18.00
C SER A 457 9.99 -26.88 -16.95
N ASP A 458 10.75 -27.88 -17.38
CA ASP A 458 11.53 -28.76 -16.50
C ASP A 458 12.83 -28.11 -16.00
N VAL A 459 13.29 -27.06 -16.68
CA VAL A 459 14.58 -26.40 -16.42
C VAL A 459 14.41 -24.95 -16.03
N CYS A 460 15.39 -24.44 -15.29
CA CYS A 460 15.50 -23.05 -14.90
C CYS A 460 15.67 -22.18 -16.14
N VAL A 461 14.88 -21.12 -16.21
CA VAL A 461 14.84 -20.17 -17.33
C VAL A 461 16.21 -19.56 -17.65
N HIS A 462 17.08 -19.41 -16.65
CA HIS A 462 18.41 -18.81 -16.80
C HIS A 462 19.51 -19.86 -16.93
N CYS A 463 19.70 -20.71 -15.91
CA CYS A 463 20.88 -21.58 -15.83
C CYS A 463 20.69 -23.00 -16.41
N GLY A 464 19.49 -23.36 -16.89
CA GLY A 464 19.21 -24.67 -17.47
C GLY A 464 19.23 -25.86 -16.51
N LYS A 465 19.55 -25.65 -15.23
CA LYS A 465 19.45 -26.69 -14.17
C LYS A 465 17.98 -27.11 -13.94
N PRO A 466 17.70 -28.28 -13.35
CA PRO A 466 16.34 -28.67 -13.00
C PRO A 466 15.62 -27.59 -12.18
N ALA A 467 14.43 -27.20 -12.63
CA ALA A 467 13.64 -26.19 -11.94
C ALA A 467 12.93 -26.77 -10.71
N LYS A 468 12.74 -25.93 -9.69
CA LYS A 468 12.07 -26.31 -8.44
C LYS A 468 10.74 -25.60 -8.23
N LYS A 469 10.66 -24.34 -8.65
CA LYS A 469 9.51 -23.46 -8.41
C LYS A 469 9.27 -22.54 -9.60
N MET A 470 8.01 -22.24 -9.87
CA MET A 470 7.63 -21.09 -10.68
C MET A 470 7.75 -19.82 -9.83
N VAL A 471 8.28 -18.76 -10.42
CA VAL A 471 8.51 -17.46 -9.78
C VAL A 471 7.95 -16.36 -10.68
N TYR A 472 7.38 -15.33 -10.06
CA TYR A 472 7.12 -14.05 -10.72
C TYR A 472 8.38 -13.18 -10.65
N PHE A 473 8.89 -12.76 -11.79
CA PHE A 473 9.97 -11.79 -11.94
C PHE A 473 9.41 -10.45 -12.44
N GLY A 474 10.13 -9.37 -12.20
CA GLY A 474 9.81 -8.07 -12.77
C GLY A 474 10.80 -6.99 -12.33
N ARG A 475 10.85 -5.89 -13.09
CA ARG A 475 11.51 -4.66 -12.63
C ARG A 475 10.65 -4.05 -11.51
N ALA A 476 11.27 -3.59 -10.43
CA ALA A 476 10.58 -3.15 -9.23
C ALA A 476 10.97 -1.73 -8.80
N TYR A 477 10.14 -1.11 -7.97
CA TYR A 477 10.34 0.19 -7.35
C TYR A 477 11.23 0.18 -6.10
#